data_AF-A0A084U8Z5-F1
#
_entry.id   AF-A0A084U8Z5-F1
#
_cell.length_a   1.000
_cell.length_b   1.000
_cell.length_c   1.000
_cell.angle_alpha   90.00
_cell.angle_beta   90.00
_cell.angle_gamma   90.00
#
_symmetry.space_group_name_H-M   'P 1'
#
loop_
_entity.id
_entity.type
_entity.pdbx_description
1 polymer ?
#
loop_
_entity_poly.entity_id
_entity_poly.type
_entity_poly.pdbx_seq_one_letter_code
_entity_poly.pdbx_strand_id
1 'polypeptide(L)'
;MIQNILVFALGFLAAALLAVLVAPALWRRAGELARKRLEAQLPLSRDELNAAIDAQRAEQAMAVRRLEMQVEAQKKKAASDLVTINQQRVDLTEAGEREAALAESLATREAELSETREQLSAAQAEAASLKLSLEQAEARAREQATEIESLSGSYEEASLKLSRLELDLVSRDSDIERLKNSVGVLREERKQARADLREASSRRKQVENALKLAEKRAKDLERRNERMMSQASTREEALERKQREIALLKTRLRENTMADDGGAAKMAALEEENARLETKAADLSLQISSLLGSDQESEDPVQGRLKARLEAVVEENRKLRAALSQKDADPSGDAELREQIAALAAEVVTITAALEGPESPIISAIESEVAQDPQAASVSLAERVKALRRATAPAE
;
A
#
# COMPACT_ATOMS: atom_id res chain seq x y z
N MET A 1 12.44 208.19 17.01
CA MET A 1 11.67 206.95 16.82
C MET A 1 12.27 205.71 17.51
N ILE A 2 13.59 205.66 17.78
CA ILE A 2 14.24 204.50 18.45
C ILE A 2 13.83 204.33 19.93
N GLN A 3 13.51 205.43 20.62
CA GLN A 3 13.12 205.40 22.05
C GLN A 3 11.84 204.59 22.32
N ASN A 4 10.82 204.65 21.45
CA ASN A 4 9.59 203.88 21.62
C ASN A 4 9.82 202.37 21.41
N ILE A 5 10.72 202.00 20.50
CA ILE A 5 11.09 200.59 20.25
C ILE A 5 11.82 200.02 21.47
N LEU A 6 12.69 200.81 22.12
CA LEU A 6 13.45 200.38 23.29
C LEU A 6 12.56 200.17 24.53
N VAL A 7 11.59 201.07 24.77
CA VAL A 7 10.60 200.89 25.85
C VAL A 7 9.69 199.70 25.58
N PHE A 8 9.28 199.47 24.32
CA PHE A 8 8.51 198.30 23.94
C PHE A 8 9.29 196.99 24.11
N ALA A 9 10.55 196.95 23.67
CA ALA A 9 11.44 195.79 23.82
C ALA A 9 11.71 195.49 25.30
N LEU A 10 11.95 196.52 26.13
CA LEU A 10 12.14 196.37 27.58
C LEU A 10 10.86 195.86 28.26
N GLY A 11 9.69 196.41 27.90
CA GLY A 11 8.39 195.96 28.38
C GLY A 11 8.10 194.50 28.00
N PHE A 12 8.41 194.12 26.76
CA PHE A 12 8.27 192.73 26.29
C PHE A 12 9.23 191.79 27.02
N LEU A 13 10.49 192.19 27.22
CA LEU A 13 11.47 191.39 27.95
C LEU A 13 11.05 191.18 29.41
N ALA A 14 10.53 192.22 30.06
CA ALA A 14 10.00 192.14 31.42
C ALA A 14 8.78 191.21 31.51
N ALA A 15 7.86 191.29 30.54
CA ALA A 15 6.71 190.38 30.47
C ALA A 15 7.13 188.93 30.20
N ALA A 16 8.09 188.71 29.30
CA ALA A 16 8.65 187.38 29.02
C ALA A 16 9.34 186.79 30.26
N LEU A 17 10.08 187.62 31.00
CA LEU A 17 10.75 187.21 32.24
C LEU A 17 9.74 186.81 33.33
N LEU A 18 8.64 187.56 33.47
CA LEU A 18 7.54 187.18 34.36
C LEU A 18 6.83 185.89 33.91
N ALA A 19 6.63 185.70 32.60
CA ALA A 19 6.03 184.47 32.07
C ALA A 19 6.89 183.24 32.36
N VAL A 20 8.21 183.34 32.19
CA VAL A 20 9.17 182.26 32.51
C VAL A 20 9.19 181.95 34.02
N LEU A 21 9.01 182.96 34.88
CA LEU A 21 8.98 182.77 36.33
C LEU A 21 7.70 182.05 36.79
N VAL A 22 6.56 182.31 36.15
CA VAL A 22 5.26 181.72 36.50
C VAL A 22 5.01 180.38 35.81
N ALA A 23 5.59 180.14 34.63
CA ALA A 23 5.46 178.90 33.87
C ALA A 23 5.73 177.61 34.70
N PRO A 24 6.82 177.47 35.48
CA PRO A 24 7.07 176.25 36.25
C PRO A 24 6.06 176.03 37.38
N ALA A 25 5.48 177.09 37.95
CA ALA A 25 4.45 176.98 38.98
C ALA A 25 3.12 176.48 38.39
N LEU A 26 2.73 177.00 37.22
CA LEU A 26 1.55 176.53 36.49
C LEU A 26 1.72 175.10 36.00
N TRP A 27 2.93 174.71 35.55
CA TRP A 27 3.21 173.35 35.08
C TRP A 27 3.18 172.32 36.22
N ARG A 28 3.72 172.66 37.40
CA ARG A 28 3.58 171.81 38.61
C ARG A 28 2.11 171.59 38.97
N ARG A 29 1.31 172.65 38.99
CA ARG A 29 -0.11 172.58 39.35
C ARG A 29 -0.95 171.83 38.32
N ALA A 30 -0.66 172.01 37.03
CA ALA A 30 -1.28 171.24 35.96
C ALA A 30 -0.94 169.74 36.07
N GLY A 31 0.31 169.40 36.43
CA GLY A 31 0.74 168.02 36.66
C GLY A 31 0.04 167.35 37.85
N GLU A 32 -0.17 168.07 38.95
CA GLU A 32 -0.92 167.57 40.11
C GLU A 32 -2.40 167.34 39.80
N LEU A 33 -3.04 168.28 39.07
CA LEU A 33 -4.43 168.14 38.63
C LEU A 33 -4.58 167.00 37.61
N ALA A 34 -3.62 166.82 36.71
CA ALA A 34 -3.59 165.71 35.75
C ALA A 34 -3.42 164.35 36.46
N ARG A 35 -2.55 164.27 37.47
CA ARG A 35 -2.40 163.06 38.31
C ARG A 35 -3.69 162.73 39.06
N LYS A 36 -4.30 163.72 39.74
CA LYS A 36 -5.59 163.53 40.44
C LYS A 36 -6.74 163.14 39.50
N ARG A 37 -6.76 163.66 38.26
CA ARG A 37 -7.72 163.23 37.24
C ARG A 37 -7.46 161.81 36.72
N LEU A 38 -6.19 161.45 36.53
CA LEU A 38 -5.81 160.07 36.14
C LEU A 38 -6.17 159.08 37.25
N GLU A 39 -5.89 159.40 38.50
CA GLU A 39 -6.24 158.58 39.67
C GLU A 39 -7.75 158.44 39.86
N ALA A 40 -8.55 159.43 39.44
CA ALA A 40 -10.01 159.36 39.45
C ALA A 40 -10.60 158.59 38.24
N GLN A 41 -9.85 158.44 37.15
CA GLN A 41 -10.29 157.77 35.91
C GLN A 41 -9.76 156.34 35.77
N LEU A 42 -8.63 156.00 36.41
CA LEU A 42 -8.15 154.62 36.52
C LEU A 42 -8.69 153.99 37.80
N PRO A 43 -9.46 152.90 37.72
CA PRO A 43 -10.07 152.26 38.88
C PRO A 43 -9.12 151.42 39.75
N LEU A 44 -7.79 151.63 39.67
CA LEU A 44 -6.81 150.78 40.38
C LEU A 44 -5.71 151.62 41.07
N SER A 45 -5.53 151.41 42.37
CA SER A 45 -4.43 151.94 43.18
C SER A 45 -3.09 151.28 42.81
N ARG A 46 -1.95 151.91 43.14
CA ARG A 46 -0.60 151.36 42.85
C ARG A 46 -0.38 149.97 43.46
N ASP A 47 -0.91 149.74 44.67
CA ASP A 47 -0.81 148.45 45.34
C ASP A 47 -1.66 147.38 44.65
N GLU A 48 -2.81 147.76 44.08
CA GLU A 48 -3.66 146.86 43.30
C GLU A 48 -3.05 146.52 41.94
N LEU A 49 -2.33 147.46 41.31
CA LEU A 49 -1.56 147.20 40.08
C LEU A 49 -0.42 146.21 40.35
N ASN A 50 0.30 146.37 41.47
CA ASN A 50 1.34 145.44 41.88
C ASN A 50 0.75 144.06 42.19
N ALA A 51 -0.39 144.01 42.89
CA ALA A 51 -1.11 142.77 43.14
C ALA A 51 -1.59 142.08 41.85
N ALA A 52 -2.04 142.83 40.84
CA ALA A 52 -2.40 142.28 39.53
C ALA A 52 -1.17 141.74 38.77
N ILE A 53 -0.02 142.42 38.82
CA ILE A 53 1.24 141.93 38.24
C ILE A 53 1.69 140.65 38.95
N ASP A 54 1.63 140.60 40.27
CA ASP A 54 2.01 139.41 41.04
C ASP A 54 1.01 138.26 40.86
N ALA A 55 -0.29 138.56 40.71
CA ALA A 55 -1.31 137.58 40.34
C ALA A 55 -1.07 137.01 38.93
N GLN A 56 -0.72 137.85 37.95
CA GLN A 56 -0.37 137.40 36.60
C GLN A 56 0.92 136.56 36.61
N ARG A 57 1.93 136.94 37.40
CA ARG A 57 3.16 136.14 37.58
C ARG A 57 2.85 134.79 38.23
N ALA A 58 1.97 134.77 39.23
CA ALA A 58 1.54 133.54 39.88
C ALA A 58 0.75 132.65 38.90
N GLU A 59 -0.17 133.21 38.11
CA GLU A 59 -0.92 132.48 37.09
C GLU A 59 0.02 131.87 36.04
N GLN A 60 0.97 132.66 35.53
CA GLN A 60 1.98 132.17 34.58
C GLN A 60 2.87 131.09 35.21
N ALA A 61 3.33 131.27 36.45
CA ALA A 61 4.13 130.28 37.17
C ALA A 61 3.35 128.98 37.41
N MET A 62 2.07 129.07 37.76
CA MET A 62 1.19 127.91 37.92
C MET A 62 0.89 127.23 36.58
N ALA A 63 0.71 127.99 35.50
CA ALA A 63 0.55 127.44 34.16
C ALA A 63 1.80 126.69 33.69
N VAL A 64 3.00 127.29 33.89
CA VAL A 64 4.29 126.63 33.63
C VAL A 64 4.42 125.37 34.49
N ARG A 65 4.16 125.44 35.79
CA ARG A 65 4.24 124.27 36.68
C ARG A 65 3.25 123.17 36.29
N ARG A 66 2.05 123.54 35.86
CA ARG A 66 1.03 122.58 35.39
C ARG A 66 1.47 121.92 34.08
N LEU A 67 2.06 122.67 33.15
CA LEU A 67 2.64 122.12 31.93
C LEU A 67 3.84 121.22 32.23
N GLU A 68 4.73 121.60 33.13
CA GLU A 68 5.84 120.76 33.59
C GLU A 68 5.34 119.43 34.16
N MET A 69 4.34 119.47 35.06
CA MET A 69 3.74 118.25 35.62
C MET A 69 3.08 117.39 34.54
N GLN A 70 2.41 118.00 33.55
CA GLN A 70 1.84 117.26 32.42
C GLN A 70 2.94 116.63 31.54
N VAL A 71 4.02 117.35 31.27
CA VAL A 71 5.18 116.83 30.52
C VAL A 71 5.84 115.69 31.29
N GLU A 72 6.04 115.82 32.60
CA GLU A 72 6.57 114.75 33.44
C GLU A 72 5.64 113.53 33.47
N ALA A 73 4.33 113.73 33.60
CA ALA A 73 3.35 112.65 33.57
C ALA A 73 3.35 111.93 32.21
N GLN A 74 3.41 112.67 31.11
CA GLN A 74 3.51 112.09 29.77
C GLN A 74 4.85 111.37 29.55
N LYS A 75 5.97 111.92 30.05
CA LYS A 75 7.27 111.23 30.01
C LYS A 75 7.25 109.93 30.80
N LYS A 76 6.63 109.91 31.98
CA LYS A 76 6.47 108.69 32.79
C LYS A 76 5.61 107.65 32.08
N LYS A 77 4.49 108.06 31.47
CA LYS A 77 3.65 107.17 30.64
C LYS A 77 4.40 106.64 29.42
N ALA A 78 5.06 107.51 28.66
CA ALA A 78 5.86 107.10 27.52
C ALA A 78 6.99 106.12 27.93
N ALA A 79 7.63 106.34 29.08
CA ALA A 79 8.62 105.41 29.61
C ALA A 79 8.00 104.05 30.01
N SER A 80 6.83 104.03 30.66
CA SER A 80 6.13 102.77 30.97
C SER A 80 5.67 102.04 29.71
N ASP A 81 5.15 102.77 28.72
CA ASP A 81 4.68 102.21 27.46
C ASP A 81 5.86 101.66 26.64
N LEU A 82 7.03 102.30 26.69
CA LEU A 82 8.24 101.74 26.09
C LEU A 82 8.66 100.44 26.75
N VAL A 83 8.54 100.31 28.07
CA VAL A 83 8.85 99.06 28.77
C VAL A 83 7.87 97.95 28.36
N THR A 84 6.57 98.24 28.31
CA THR A 84 5.57 97.23 27.90
C THR A 84 5.71 96.84 26.43
N ILE A 85 5.99 97.79 25.52
CA ILE A 85 6.28 97.49 24.11
C ILE A 85 7.53 96.61 23.98
N ASN A 86 8.58 96.88 24.76
CA ASN A 86 9.78 96.05 24.74
C ASN A 86 9.51 94.64 25.27
N GLN A 87 8.73 94.49 26.34
CA GLN A 87 8.29 93.18 26.84
C GLN A 87 7.47 92.43 25.79
N GLN A 88 6.47 93.07 25.19
CA GLN A 88 5.65 92.48 24.12
C GLN A 88 6.47 92.10 22.89
N ARG A 89 7.51 92.87 22.55
CA ARG A 89 8.45 92.51 21.47
C ARG A 89 9.21 91.24 21.79
N VAL A 90 9.69 91.08 23.02
CA VAL A 90 10.36 89.85 23.47
C VAL A 90 9.38 88.67 23.41
N ASP A 91 8.17 88.83 23.94
CA ASP A 91 7.14 87.77 23.90
C ASP A 91 6.79 87.37 22.46
N LEU A 92 6.69 88.33 21.54
CA LEU A 92 6.46 88.07 20.11
C LEU A 92 7.62 87.33 19.46
N THR A 93 8.87 87.67 19.80
CA THR A 93 10.04 86.93 19.29
C THR A 93 10.05 85.49 19.81
N GLU A 94 9.79 85.28 21.11
CA GLU A 94 9.72 83.94 21.68
C GLU A 94 8.57 83.12 21.10
N ALA A 95 7.40 83.74 20.89
CA ALA A 95 6.26 83.09 20.25
C ALA A 95 6.59 82.69 18.81
N GLY A 96 7.25 83.57 18.04
CA GLY A 96 7.70 83.28 16.68
C GLY A 96 8.73 82.16 16.61
N GLU A 97 9.68 82.10 17.55
CA GLU A 97 10.63 80.99 17.66
C GLU A 97 9.93 79.66 18.00
N ARG A 98 8.95 79.68 18.91
CA ARG A 98 8.13 78.50 19.23
C ARG A 98 7.31 78.03 18.03
N GLU A 99 6.68 78.95 17.29
CA GLU A 99 5.93 78.62 16.08
C GLU A 99 6.84 78.03 15.00
N ALA A 100 8.03 78.59 14.80
CA ALA A 100 9.02 78.06 13.84
C ALA A 100 9.46 76.63 14.23
N ALA A 101 9.77 76.40 15.51
CA ALA A 101 10.14 75.08 16.01
C ALA A 101 9.00 74.06 15.88
N LEU A 102 7.75 74.48 16.16
CA LEU A 102 6.57 73.64 15.96
C LEU A 102 6.35 73.32 14.48
N ALA A 103 6.50 74.29 13.58
CA ALA A 103 6.37 74.10 12.14
C ALA A 103 7.43 73.10 11.60
N GLU A 104 8.68 73.20 12.07
CA GLU A 104 9.73 72.23 11.73
C GLU A 104 9.41 70.82 12.26
N SER A 105 8.91 70.72 13.50
CA SER A 105 8.49 69.44 14.07
C SER A 105 7.29 68.82 13.33
N LEU A 106 6.35 69.64 12.84
CA LEU A 106 5.22 69.17 12.04
C LEU A 106 5.69 68.71 10.67
N ALA A 107 6.57 69.45 10.01
CA ALA A 107 7.11 69.08 8.70
C ALA A 107 7.88 67.74 8.76
N THR A 108 8.69 67.53 9.80
CA THR A 108 9.40 66.26 10.02
C THR A 108 8.43 65.10 10.27
N ARG A 109 7.41 65.30 11.12
CA ARG A 109 6.38 64.29 11.38
C ARG A 109 5.52 63.98 10.16
N GLU A 110 5.21 64.96 9.33
CA GLU A 110 4.48 64.76 8.07
C GLU A 110 5.32 63.95 7.08
N ALA A 111 6.63 64.21 7.00
CA ALA A 111 7.54 63.41 6.18
C ALA A 111 7.61 61.96 6.67
N GLU A 112 7.80 61.73 7.99
CA GLU A 112 7.79 60.40 8.60
C GLU A 112 6.44 59.67 8.35
N LEU A 113 5.32 60.38 8.47
CA LEU A 113 3.99 59.83 8.17
C LEU A 113 3.82 59.47 6.70
N SER A 114 4.38 60.26 5.78
CA SER A 114 4.33 59.91 4.35
C SER A 114 5.17 58.68 4.04
N GLU A 115 6.38 58.58 4.61
CA GLU A 115 7.28 57.45 4.41
C GLU A 115 6.68 56.15 4.98
N THR A 116 6.15 56.20 6.20
CA THR A 116 5.51 55.03 6.83
C THR A 116 4.24 54.59 6.09
N ARG A 117 3.47 55.53 5.51
CA ARG A 117 2.33 55.19 4.64
C ARG A 117 2.76 54.53 3.35
N GLU A 118 3.84 55.01 2.73
CA GLU A 118 4.40 54.39 1.53
C GLU A 118 4.90 52.97 1.82
N GLN A 119 5.67 52.79 2.90
CA GLN A 119 6.11 51.46 3.37
C GLN A 119 4.93 50.53 3.67
N LEU A 120 3.88 51.02 4.33
CA LEU A 120 2.67 50.24 4.60
C LEU A 120 1.98 49.83 3.29
N SER A 121 1.88 50.73 2.32
CA SER A 121 1.26 50.43 1.03
C SER A 121 2.07 49.40 0.22
N ALA A 122 3.40 49.49 0.26
CA ALA A 122 4.29 48.53 -0.38
C ALA A 122 4.18 47.14 0.27
N ALA A 123 4.23 47.08 1.60
CA ALA A 123 4.05 45.84 2.36
C ALA A 123 2.65 45.21 2.12
N GLN A 124 1.61 46.03 1.98
CA GLN A 124 0.27 45.55 1.62
C GLN A 124 0.22 44.96 0.21
N ALA A 125 0.89 45.59 -0.77
CA ALA A 125 0.99 45.08 -2.13
C ALA A 125 1.78 43.76 -2.21
N GLU A 126 2.89 43.66 -1.47
CA GLU A 126 3.66 42.42 -1.33
C GLU A 126 2.85 41.31 -0.64
N ALA A 127 2.13 41.63 0.44
CA ALA A 127 1.26 40.66 1.11
C ALA A 127 0.13 40.18 0.18
N ALA A 128 -0.43 41.05 -0.66
CA ALA A 128 -1.44 40.67 -1.64
C ALA A 128 -0.87 39.76 -2.73
N SER A 129 0.33 40.04 -3.24
CA SER A 129 0.97 39.21 -4.26
C SER A 129 1.38 37.84 -3.72
N LEU A 130 1.89 37.78 -2.47
CA LEU A 130 2.21 36.54 -1.78
C LEU A 130 0.97 35.70 -1.48
N LYS A 131 -0.16 36.32 -1.11
CA LYS A 131 -1.43 35.59 -0.94
C LYS A 131 -1.88 34.95 -2.25
N LEU A 132 -1.81 35.69 -3.36
CA LEU A 132 -2.19 35.19 -4.67
C LEU A 132 -1.27 34.04 -5.13
N SER A 133 0.04 34.14 -4.88
CA SER A 133 0.97 33.05 -5.20
C SER A 133 0.75 31.81 -4.31
N LEU A 134 0.40 32.01 -3.04
CA LEU A 134 0.00 30.93 -2.13
C LEU A 134 -1.26 30.22 -2.61
N GLU A 135 -2.31 30.97 -2.96
CA GLU A 135 -3.56 30.40 -3.50
C GLU A 135 -3.30 29.59 -4.79
N GLN A 136 -2.43 30.09 -5.67
CA GLN A 136 -2.01 29.35 -6.87
C GLN A 136 -1.21 28.07 -6.54
N ALA A 137 -0.32 28.13 -5.55
CA ALA A 137 0.44 26.97 -5.11
C ALA A 137 -0.48 25.90 -4.48
N GLU A 138 -1.45 26.33 -3.67
CA GLU A 138 -2.46 25.45 -3.09
C GLU A 138 -3.35 24.81 -4.16
N ALA A 139 -3.76 25.57 -5.18
CA ALA A 139 -4.53 25.03 -6.30
C ALA A 139 -3.75 23.94 -7.05
N ARG A 140 -2.46 24.20 -7.37
CA ARG A 140 -1.58 23.19 -8.01
C ARG A 140 -1.39 21.96 -7.13
N ALA A 141 -1.24 22.13 -5.82
CA ALA A 141 -1.12 21.02 -4.89
C ALA A 141 -2.40 20.17 -4.84
N ARG A 142 -3.58 20.80 -4.91
CA ARG A 142 -4.86 20.09 -5.01
C ARG A 142 -4.99 19.30 -6.31
N GLU A 143 -4.63 19.91 -7.44
CA GLU A 143 -4.60 19.23 -8.74
C GLU A 143 -3.68 18.00 -8.71
N GLN A 144 -2.45 18.17 -8.20
CA GLN A 144 -1.50 17.06 -8.04
C GLN A 144 -2.03 15.97 -7.10
N ALA A 145 -2.70 16.33 -6.01
CA ALA A 145 -3.31 15.35 -5.10
C ALA A 145 -4.39 14.51 -5.82
N THR A 146 -5.24 15.14 -6.63
CA THR A 146 -6.25 14.42 -7.43
C THR A 146 -5.62 13.56 -8.52
N GLU A 147 -4.54 14.00 -9.13
CA GLU A 147 -3.80 13.21 -10.12
C GLU A 147 -3.17 11.98 -9.48
N ILE A 148 -2.53 12.15 -8.31
CA ILE A 148 -1.97 11.04 -7.52
C ILE A 148 -3.06 10.04 -7.11
N GLU A 149 -4.23 10.52 -6.69
CA GLU A 149 -5.37 9.64 -6.35
C GLU A 149 -5.84 8.85 -7.57
N SER A 150 -5.97 9.49 -8.73
CA SER A 150 -6.36 8.83 -9.98
C SER A 150 -5.32 7.81 -10.45
N LEU A 151 -4.04 8.14 -10.34
CA LEU A 151 -2.93 7.24 -10.68
C LEU A 151 -2.87 6.05 -9.73
N SER A 152 -3.07 6.29 -8.43
CA SER A 152 -3.13 5.24 -7.41
C SER A 152 -4.29 4.28 -7.68
N GLY A 153 -5.48 4.80 -7.99
CA GLY A 153 -6.62 3.97 -8.41
C GLY A 153 -6.32 3.15 -9.67
N SER A 154 -5.67 3.75 -10.67
CA SER A 154 -5.26 3.03 -11.89
C SER A 154 -4.22 1.93 -11.61
N TYR A 155 -3.32 2.15 -10.64
CA TYR A 155 -2.32 1.19 -10.21
C TYR A 155 -2.94 0.02 -9.45
N GLU A 156 -3.89 0.31 -8.54
CA GLU A 156 -4.66 -0.72 -7.85
C GLU A 156 -5.45 -1.58 -8.85
N GLU A 157 -6.12 -0.96 -9.83
CA GLU A 157 -6.80 -1.70 -10.89
C GLU A 157 -5.84 -2.58 -11.71
N ALA A 158 -4.67 -2.04 -12.07
CA ALA A 158 -3.65 -2.79 -12.80
C ALA A 158 -3.09 -3.95 -11.97
N SER A 159 -2.88 -3.74 -10.67
CA SER A 159 -2.44 -4.76 -9.71
C SER A 159 -3.48 -5.87 -9.55
N LEU A 160 -4.76 -5.53 -9.42
CA LEU A 160 -5.86 -6.50 -9.37
C LEU A 160 -5.96 -7.30 -10.69
N LYS A 161 -5.79 -6.64 -11.84
CA LYS A 161 -5.73 -7.32 -13.15
C LYS A 161 -4.55 -8.28 -13.22
N LEU A 162 -3.38 -7.90 -12.70
CA LEU A 162 -2.21 -8.78 -12.66
C LEU A 162 -2.44 -9.99 -11.75
N SER A 163 -2.93 -9.78 -10.52
CA SER A 163 -3.25 -10.87 -9.59
C SER A 163 -4.28 -11.83 -10.18
N ARG A 164 -5.28 -11.31 -10.91
CA ARG A 164 -6.24 -12.15 -11.64
C ARG A 164 -5.58 -12.97 -12.75
N LEU A 165 -4.69 -12.37 -13.54
CA LEU A 165 -3.96 -13.08 -14.58
C LEU A 165 -3.04 -14.15 -13.98
N GLU A 166 -2.43 -13.89 -12.83
CA GLU A 166 -1.63 -14.88 -12.08
C GLU A 166 -2.50 -16.05 -11.61
N LEU A 167 -3.67 -15.78 -11.03
CA LEU A 167 -4.63 -16.83 -10.65
C LEU A 167 -5.10 -17.64 -11.87
N ASP A 168 -5.40 -16.98 -12.99
CA ASP A 168 -5.79 -17.65 -14.24
C ASP A 168 -4.64 -18.52 -14.77
N LEU A 169 -3.38 -18.07 -14.65
CA LEU A 169 -2.20 -18.84 -15.05
C LEU A 169 -2.02 -20.08 -14.16
N VAL A 170 -2.12 -19.92 -12.83
CA VAL A 170 -2.06 -21.06 -11.89
C VAL A 170 -3.19 -22.06 -12.15
N SER A 171 -4.41 -21.57 -12.45
CA SER A 171 -5.52 -22.45 -12.84
C SER A 171 -5.20 -23.22 -14.11
N ARG A 172 -4.67 -22.55 -15.14
CA ARG A 172 -4.27 -23.19 -16.40
C ARG A 172 -3.15 -24.20 -16.20
N ASP A 173 -2.17 -23.92 -15.34
CA ASP A 173 -1.12 -24.87 -15.00
C ASP A 173 -1.67 -26.11 -14.29
N SER A 174 -2.62 -25.93 -13.37
CA SER A 174 -3.31 -27.05 -12.72
C SER A 174 -4.11 -27.90 -13.73
N ASP A 175 -4.74 -27.27 -14.72
CA ASP A 175 -5.44 -27.98 -15.81
C ASP A 175 -4.46 -28.71 -16.73
N ILE A 176 -3.30 -28.11 -17.02
CA ILE A 176 -2.22 -28.76 -17.78
C ILE A 176 -1.71 -29.98 -17.02
N GLU A 177 -1.50 -29.91 -15.71
CA GLU A 177 -1.10 -31.05 -14.89
C GLU A 177 -2.16 -32.16 -14.87
N ARG A 178 -3.45 -31.81 -14.72
CA ARG A 178 -4.55 -32.76 -14.83
C ARG A 178 -4.59 -33.45 -16.19
N LEU A 179 -4.45 -32.69 -17.28
CA LEU A 179 -4.39 -33.24 -18.64
C LEU A 179 -3.15 -34.09 -18.86
N LYS A 180 -2.00 -33.70 -18.31
CA LYS A 180 -0.76 -34.49 -18.37
C LYS A 180 -0.93 -35.83 -17.65
N ASN A 181 -1.57 -35.83 -16.48
CA ASN A 181 -1.89 -37.04 -15.72
C ASN A 181 -2.88 -37.93 -16.47
N SER A 182 -3.95 -37.38 -17.03
CA SER A 182 -4.93 -38.15 -17.82
C SER A 182 -4.31 -38.75 -19.08
N VAL A 183 -3.45 -38.00 -19.79
CA VAL A 183 -2.67 -38.52 -20.91
C VAL A 183 -1.70 -39.62 -20.45
N GLY A 184 -1.12 -39.51 -19.25
CA GLY A 184 -0.32 -40.56 -18.64
C GLY A 184 -1.11 -41.85 -18.42
N VAL A 185 -2.29 -41.76 -17.81
CA VAL A 185 -3.20 -42.89 -17.59
C VAL A 185 -3.63 -43.52 -18.92
N LEU A 186 -4.10 -42.73 -19.88
CA LEU A 186 -4.50 -43.22 -21.22
C LEU A 186 -3.34 -43.89 -21.96
N ARG A 187 -2.10 -43.44 -21.76
CA ARG A 187 -0.91 -44.09 -22.35
C ARG A 187 -0.65 -45.47 -21.73
N GLU A 188 -0.77 -45.60 -20.41
CA GLU A 188 -0.62 -46.89 -19.73
C GLU A 188 -1.79 -47.83 -20.06
N GLU A 189 -3.03 -47.35 -20.08
CA GLU A 189 -4.19 -48.13 -20.56
C GLU A 189 -3.99 -48.62 -22.00
N ARG A 190 -3.51 -47.74 -22.90
CA ARG A 190 -3.19 -48.14 -24.28
C ARG A 190 -2.07 -49.18 -24.33
N LYS A 191 -1.08 -49.11 -23.44
CA LYS A 191 0.03 -50.06 -23.36
C LYS A 191 -0.45 -51.42 -22.83
N GLN A 192 -1.29 -51.42 -21.79
CA GLN A 192 -1.95 -52.60 -21.25
C GLN A 192 -2.84 -53.26 -22.30
N ALA A 193 -3.76 -52.51 -22.93
CA ALA A 193 -4.63 -53.03 -23.99
C ALA A 193 -3.82 -53.59 -25.18
N ARG A 194 -2.67 -52.99 -25.53
CA ARG A 194 -1.77 -53.55 -26.55
C ARG A 194 -1.08 -54.84 -26.10
N ALA A 195 -0.71 -54.95 -24.82
CA ALA A 195 -0.14 -56.17 -24.26
C ALA A 195 -1.19 -57.29 -24.24
N ASP A 196 -2.41 -56.99 -23.79
CA ASP A 196 -3.54 -57.91 -23.77
C ASP A 196 -3.91 -58.37 -25.17
N LEU A 197 -3.93 -57.47 -26.16
CA LEU A 197 -4.16 -57.84 -27.56
C LEU A 197 -3.06 -58.77 -28.09
N ARG A 198 -1.80 -58.53 -27.72
CA ARG A 198 -0.68 -59.42 -28.09
C ARG A 198 -0.85 -60.79 -27.45
N GLU A 199 -1.18 -60.86 -26.17
CA GLU A 199 -1.41 -62.12 -25.47
C GLU A 199 -2.63 -62.86 -26.02
N ALA A 200 -3.75 -62.17 -26.24
CA ALA A 200 -4.93 -62.74 -26.89
C ALA A 200 -4.58 -63.27 -28.30
N SER A 201 -3.75 -62.55 -29.06
CA SER A 201 -3.31 -63.01 -30.39
C SER A 201 -2.40 -64.24 -30.32
N SER A 202 -1.51 -64.34 -29.33
CA SER A 202 -0.64 -65.50 -29.15
C SER A 202 -1.43 -66.71 -28.65
N ARG A 203 -2.33 -66.53 -27.68
CA ARG A 203 -3.30 -67.53 -27.23
C ARG A 203 -4.17 -68.01 -28.40
N ARG A 204 -4.69 -67.10 -29.24
CA ARG A 204 -5.46 -67.46 -30.44
C ARG A 204 -4.64 -68.33 -31.39
N LYS A 205 -3.39 -67.96 -31.68
CA LYS A 205 -2.49 -68.80 -32.52
C LYS A 205 -2.21 -70.17 -31.90
N GLN A 206 -2.03 -70.24 -30.58
CA GLN A 206 -1.85 -71.51 -29.87
C GLN A 206 -3.09 -72.39 -29.98
N VAL A 207 -4.29 -71.85 -29.77
CA VAL A 207 -5.57 -72.55 -29.93
C VAL A 207 -5.78 -72.99 -31.38
N GLU A 208 -5.50 -72.13 -32.37
CA GLU A 208 -5.57 -72.49 -33.80
C GLU A 208 -4.62 -73.66 -34.13
N ASN A 209 -3.40 -73.65 -33.60
CA ASN A 209 -2.44 -74.73 -33.80
C ASN A 209 -2.87 -76.03 -33.10
N ALA A 210 -3.40 -75.93 -31.88
CA ALA A 210 -3.94 -77.06 -31.15
C ALA A 210 -5.16 -77.66 -31.85
N LEU A 211 -6.05 -76.81 -32.39
CA LEU A 211 -7.21 -77.22 -33.19
C LEU A 211 -6.75 -77.94 -34.46
N LYS A 212 -5.80 -77.37 -35.21
CA LYS A 212 -5.23 -78.03 -36.40
C LYS A 212 -4.61 -79.39 -36.07
N LEU A 213 -3.95 -79.53 -34.92
CA LEU A 213 -3.39 -80.79 -34.47
C LEU A 213 -4.47 -81.79 -34.07
N ALA A 214 -5.52 -81.34 -33.36
CA ALA A 214 -6.67 -82.15 -32.99
C ALA A 214 -7.46 -82.61 -34.23
N GLU A 215 -7.70 -81.74 -35.21
CA GLU A 215 -8.32 -82.07 -36.50
C GLU A 215 -7.49 -83.11 -37.28
N LYS A 216 -6.16 -82.97 -37.31
CA LYS A 216 -5.29 -83.99 -37.92
C LYS A 216 -5.41 -85.33 -37.20
N ARG A 217 -5.37 -85.34 -35.86
CA ARG A 217 -5.55 -86.56 -35.06
C ARG A 217 -6.94 -87.17 -35.26
N ALA A 218 -7.99 -86.35 -35.34
CA ALA A 218 -9.35 -86.80 -35.61
C ALA A 218 -9.42 -87.46 -36.99
N LYS A 219 -8.87 -86.83 -38.05
CA LYS A 219 -8.77 -87.42 -39.38
C LYS A 219 -7.95 -88.70 -39.41
N ASP A 220 -6.87 -88.77 -38.65
CA ASP A 220 -6.06 -89.99 -38.54
C ASP A 220 -6.80 -91.11 -37.80
N LEU A 221 -7.58 -90.78 -36.77
CA LEU A 221 -8.46 -91.71 -36.07
C LEU A 221 -9.63 -92.16 -36.94
N GLU A 222 -10.25 -91.26 -37.72
CA GLU A 222 -11.26 -91.59 -38.73
C GLU A 222 -10.71 -92.57 -39.75
N ARG A 223 -9.52 -92.30 -40.32
CA ARG A 223 -8.84 -93.23 -41.24
C ARG A 223 -8.52 -94.57 -40.59
N ARG A 224 -8.14 -94.60 -39.31
CA ARG A 224 -7.92 -95.84 -38.57
C ARG A 224 -9.23 -96.59 -38.35
N ASN A 225 -10.31 -95.91 -37.99
CA ASN A 225 -11.63 -96.51 -37.88
C ASN A 225 -12.10 -97.05 -39.23
N GLU A 226 -11.95 -96.32 -40.34
CA GLU A 226 -12.24 -96.81 -41.69
C GLU A 226 -11.43 -98.06 -42.03
N ARG A 227 -10.14 -98.10 -41.68
CA ARG A 227 -9.30 -99.31 -41.84
C ARG A 227 -9.77 -100.46 -40.95
N MET A 228 -10.13 -100.19 -39.70
CA MET A 228 -10.65 -101.21 -38.78
C MET A 228 -12.01 -101.73 -39.24
N MET A 229 -12.86 -100.86 -39.80
CA MET A 229 -14.15 -101.22 -40.39
C MET A 229 -13.98 -102.02 -41.68
N SER A 230 -13.01 -101.68 -42.54
CA SER A 230 -12.70 -102.50 -43.73
C SER A 230 -12.05 -103.83 -43.35
N GLN A 231 -11.19 -103.87 -42.32
CA GLN A 231 -10.68 -105.12 -41.74
C GLN A 231 -11.80 -105.95 -41.10
N ALA A 232 -12.74 -105.32 -40.40
CA ALA A 232 -13.90 -105.99 -39.83
C ALA A 232 -14.78 -106.56 -40.94
N SER A 233 -15.11 -105.78 -41.97
CA SER A 233 -15.89 -106.25 -43.13
C SER A 233 -15.20 -107.38 -43.89
N THR A 234 -13.88 -107.30 -44.14
CA THR A 234 -13.15 -108.41 -44.78
C THR A 234 -13.10 -109.66 -43.89
N ARG A 235 -13.00 -109.50 -42.56
CA ARG A 235 -13.14 -110.62 -41.61
C ARG A 235 -14.56 -111.17 -41.56
N GLU A 236 -15.59 -110.32 -41.61
CA GLU A 236 -16.98 -110.73 -41.69
C GLU A 236 -17.24 -111.47 -43.00
N GLU A 237 -16.75 -110.99 -44.14
CA GLU A 237 -16.79 -111.71 -45.41
C GLU A 237 -16.03 -113.05 -45.34
N ALA A 238 -14.87 -113.09 -44.68
CA ALA A 238 -14.12 -114.33 -44.47
C ALA A 238 -14.89 -115.30 -43.55
N LEU A 239 -15.53 -114.79 -42.49
CA LEU A 239 -16.39 -115.56 -41.60
C LEU A 239 -17.64 -116.05 -42.33
N GLU A 240 -18.27 -115.23 -43.16
CA GLU A 240 -19.39 -115.63 -44.02
C GLU A 240 -18.94 -116.72 -45.00
N ARG A 241 -17.76 -116.58 -45.63
CA ARG A 241 -17.19 -117.64 -46.47
C ARG A 241 -16.98 -118.93 -45.67
N LYS A 242 -16.44 -118.83 -44.45
CA LYS A 242 -16.29 -119.99 -43.55
C LYS A 242 -17.62 -120.56 -43.08
N GLN A 243 -18.63 -119.73 -42.82
CA GLN A 243 -19.98 -120.16 -42.50
C GLN A 243 -20.66 -120.83 -43.70
N ARG A 244 -20.43 -120.34 -44.92
CA ARG A 244 -20.87 -120.96 -46.18
C ARG A 244 -20.15 -122.29 -46.42
N GLU A 245 -18.85 -122.38 -46.16
CA GLU A 245 -18.09 -123.65 -46.18
C GLU A 245 -18.62 -124.62 -45.12
N ILE A 246 -18.92 -124.17 -43.91
CA ILE A 246 -19.55 -124.99 -42.85
C ILE A 246 -20.96 -125.41 -43.27
N ALA A 247 -21.74 -124.54 -43.92
CA ALA A 247 -23.06 -124.88 -44.44
C ALA A 247 -22.96 -125.93 -45.55
N LEU A 248 -22.01 -125.79 -46.47
CA LEU A 248 -21.71 -126.76 -47.54
C LEU A 248 -21.16 -128.08 -46.99
N LEU A 249 -20.34 -128.04 -45.93
CA LEU A 249 -19.86 -129.23 -45.23
C LEU A 249 -21.00 -129.90 -44.45
N LYS A 250 -21.93 -129.13 -43.87
CA LYS A 250 -23.15 -129.66 -43.25
C LYS A 250 -24.10 -130.26 -44.28
N THR A 251 -24.22 -129.70 -45.49
CA THR A 251 -25.00 -130.32 -46.57
C THR A 251 -24.31 -131.54 -47.16
N ARG A 252 -22.98 -131.55 -47.30
CA ARG A 252 -22.22 -132.77 -47.64
C ARG A 252 -22.30 -133.83 -46.54
N LEU A 253 -22.35 -133.43 -45.27
CA LEU A 253 -22.61 -134.35 -44.16
C LEU A 253 -24.04 -134.91 -44.25
N ARG A 254 -25.04 -134.08 -44.61
CA ARG A 254 -26.42 -134.52 -44.84
C ARG A 254 -26.59 -135.40 -46.09
N GLU A 255 -25.84 -135.16 -47.16
CA GLU A 255 -25.85 -135.96 -48.39
C GLU A 255 -25.14 -137.31 -48.21
N ASN A 256 -24.13 -137.39 -47.33
CA ASN A 256 -23.46 -138.66 -46.98
C ASN A 256 -24.11 -139.43 -45.81
N THR A 257 -25.24 -138.96 -45.26
CA THR A 257 -25.97 -139.64 -44.17
C THR A 257 -27.42 -139.99 -44.53
N MET A 258 -27.72 -140.17 -45.82
CA MET A 258 -28.97 -140.78 -46.31
C MET A 258 -28.70 -141.99 -47.21
N ALA A 259 -27.57 -142.66 -46.95
CA ALA A 259 -27.27 -144.02 -47.38
C ALA A 259 -26.87 -144.82 -46.15
N ASP A 260 -27.74 -145.76 -45.80
CA ASP A 260 -27.63 -146.87 -44.86
C ASP A 260 -27.45 -146.62 -43.36
N ASP A 261 -28.44 -147.14 -42.64
CA ASP A 261 -28.41 -147.50 -41.22
C ASP A 261 -27.26 -148.46 -40.95
N GLY A 262 -26.33 -148.04 -40.09
CA GLY A 262 -25.22 -148.90 -39.71
C GLY A 262 -24.28 -148.29 -38.70
N GLY A 263 -24.60 -148.47 -37.42
CA GLY A 263 -23.55 -148.68 -36.42
C GLY A 263 -23.48 -147.66 -35.29
N ALA A 264 -24.22 -147.96 -34.23
CA ALA A 264 -23.99 -147.54 -32.86
C ALA A 264 -22.66 -148.08 -32.28
N ALA A 265 -21.53 -147.85 -32.98
CA ALA A 265 -20.21 -148.37 -32.61
C ALA A 265 -19.05 -147.36 -32.84
N LYS A 266 -19.33 -146.04 -32.86
CA LYS A 266 -18.31 -144.97 -32.94
C LYS A 266 -18.41 -143.89 -31.85
N MET A 267 -19.23 -144.10 -30.82
CA MET A 267 -19.34 -143.19 -29.66
C MET A 267 -18.30 -143.46 -28.56
N ALA A 268 -17.60 -144.61 -28.57
CA ALA A 268 -16.55 -144.91 -27.60
C ALA A 268 -15.14 -144.44 -28.04
N ALA A 269 -14.95 -144.06 -29.30
CA ALA A 269 -13.67 -143.57 -29.84
C ALA A 269 -13.56 -142.03 -29.88
N LEU A 270 -14.66 -141.31 -29.60
CA LEU A 270 -14.71 -139.84 -29.57
C LEU A 270 -14.54 -139.24 -28.16
N GLU A 271 -14.65 -140.05 -27.11
CA GLU A 271 -14.39 -139.62 -25.73
C GLU A 271 -12.88 -139.57 -25.42
N GLU A 272 -12.06 -140.37 -26.11
CA GLU A 272 -10.60 -140.36 -25.97
C GLU A 272 -9.92 -139.20 -26.74
N GLU A 273 -10.60 -138.65 -27.75
CA GLU A 273 -10.13 -137.47 -28.51
C GLU A 273 -10.50 -136.15 -27.82
N ASN A 274 -11.62 -136.09 -27.09
CA ASN A 274 -12.00 -134.92 -26.26
C ASN A 274 -11.06 -134.70 -25.08
N ALA A 275 -10.55 -135.76 -24.44
CA ALA A 275 -9.55 -135.63 -23.36
C ALA A 275 -8.21 -135.06 -23.86
N ARG A 276 -7.83 -135.29 -25.13
CA ARG A 276 -6.61 -134.73 -25.76
C ARG A 276 -6.77 -133.28 -26.22
N LEU A 277 -8.01 -132.79 -26.32
CA LEU A 277 -8.32 -131.39 -26.65
C LEU A 277 -8.41 -130.51 -25.39
N GLU A 278 -8.78 -131.07 -24.23
CA GLU A 278 -8.74 -130.36 -22.95
C GLU A 278 -7.31 -130.12 -22.44
N THR A 279 -6.37 -131.03 -22.69
CA THR A 279 -4.94 -130.80 -22.35
C THR A 279 -4.30 -129.72 -23.22
N LYS A 280 -4.77 -129.54 -24.46
CA LYS A 280 -4.29 -128.47 -25.36
C LYS A 280 -4.94 -127.11 -25.07
N ALA A 281 -6.10 -127.09 -24.42
CA ALA A 281 -6.73 -125.88 -23.90
C ALA A 281 -6.05 -125.36 -22.61
N ALA A 282 -5.47 -126.26 -21.80
CA ALA A 282 -4.69 -125.89 -20.62
C ALA A 282 -3.33 -125.25 -21.00
N ASP A 283 -2.62 -125.78 -22.01
CA ASP A 283 -1.32 -125.23 -22.45
C ASP A 283 -1.42 -123.84 -23.11
N LEU A 284 -2.54 -123.53 -23.79
CA LEU A 284 -2.79 -122.20 -24.37
C LEU A 284 -3.21 -121.16 -23.32
N SER A 285 -3.67 -121.58 -22.14
CA SER A 285 -3.98 -120.68 -21.02
C SER A 285 -2.72 -120.23 -20.25
N LEU A 286 -1.68 -121.08 -20.22
CA LEU A 286 -0.38 -120.74 -19.61
C LEU A 286 0.41 -119.72 -20.45
N GLN A 287 0.30 -119.73 -21.79
CA GLN A 287 0.95 -118.75 -22.68
C GLN A 287 0.31 -117.34 -22.67
N ILE A 288 -0.96 -117.23 -22.27
CA ILE A 288 -1.63 -115.92 -22.11
C ILE A 288 -1.29 -115.28 -20.75
N SER A 289 -0.97 -116.10 -19.74
CA SER A 289 -0.54 -115.61 -18.41
C SER A 289 0.90 -115.09 -18.38
N SER A 290 1.77 -115.53 -19.29
CA SER A 290 3.18 -115.11 -19.34
C SER A 290 3.45 -113.82 -20.14
N LEU A 291 2.44 -113.26 -20.81
CA LEU A 291 2.54 -112.05 -21.64
C LEU A 291 1.73 -110.86 -21.09
N LEU A 292 1.12 -111.00 -19.92
CA LEU A 292 0.27 -109.99 -19.28
C LEU A 292 0.63 -109.74 -17.80
N GLY A 293 1.91 -109.92 -17.45
CA GLY A 293 2.42 -109.82 -16.08
C GLY A 293 3.74 -109.06 -16.00
N SER A 294 3.71 -107.75 -16.28
CA SER A 294 4.71 -106.79 -15.81
C SER A 294 4.17 -105.38 -16.03
N ASP A 295 3.57 -104.78 -14.99
CA ASP A 295 3.67 -103.35 -14.69
C ASP A 295 2.79 -103.02 -13.48
N GLN A 296 3.32 -103.33 -12.29
CA GLN A 296 3.01 -102.63 -11.07
C GLN A 296 4.30 -102.51 -10.27
N GLU A 297 4.81 -101.28 -10.17
CA GLU A 297 5.30 -100.63 -8.94
C GLU A 297 6.23 -99.47 -9.30
N SER A 298 5.82 -98.24 -8.95
CA SER A 298 6.67 -97.21 -8.35
C SER A 298 5.80 -95.99 -8.03
N GLU A 299 5.38 -95.88 -6.77
CA GLU A 299 4.88 -94.64 -6.18
C GLU A 299 6.06 -93.70 -5.90
N ASP A 300 6.02 -92.48 -6.46
CA ASP A 300 7.07 -91.48 -6.29
C ASP A 300 6.89 -90.64 -5.00
N PRO A 301 7.96 -90.40 -4.20
CA PRO A 301 7.95 -89.64 -2.94
C PRO A 301 7.80 -88.11 -3.12
N VAL A 302 7.42 -87.67 -4.32
CA VAL A 302 7.39 -86.26 -4.73
C VAL A 302 6.02 -85.61 -4.44
N GLN A 303 4.94 -86.38 -4.38
CA GLN A 303 3.60 -85.83 -4.10
C GLN A 303 3.40 -85.41 -2.63
N GLY A 304 4.11 -86.03 -1.67
CA GLY A 304 4.04 -85.64 -0.25
C GLY A 304 4.72 -84.29 0.03
N ARG A 305 5.84 -84.02 -0.62
CA ARG A 305 6.58 -82.75 -0.48
C ARG A 305 5.84 -81.57 -1.12
N LEU A 306 5.12 -81.83 -2.21
CA LEU A 306 4.32 -80.81 -2.89
C LEU A 306 3.05 -80.45 -2.10
N LYS A 307 2.40 -81.41 -1.43
CA LYS A 307 1.25 -81.14 -0.55
C LYS A 307 1.67 -80.39 0.73
N ALA A 308 2.77 -80.78 1.37
CA ALA A 308 3.32 -80.07 2.53
C ALA A 308 3.76 -78.63 2.20
N ARG A 309 4.27 -78.39 0.99
CA ARG A 309 4.65 -77.03 0.54
C ARG A 309 3.44 -76.18 0.18
N LEU A 310 2.33 -76.79 -0.27
CA LEU A 310 1.08 -76.08 -0.53
C LEU A 310 0.39 -75.68 0.77
N GLU A 311 0.38 -76.56 1.78
CA GLU A 311 -0.12 -76.25 3.13
C GLU A 311 0.73 -75.18 3.82
N ALA A 312 2.07 -75.24 3.72
CA ALA A 312 2.95 -74.22 4.26
C ALA A 312 2.73 -72.83 3.60
N VAL A 313 2.56 -72.79 2.27
CA VAL A 313 2.30 -71.54 1.54
C VAL A 313 0.89 -70.99 1.83
N VAL A 314 -0.11 -71.85 2.08
CA VAL A 314 -1.46 -71.41 2.48
C VAL A 314 -1.47 -70.87 3.92
N GLU A 315 -0.76 -71.50 4.84
CA GLU A 315 -0.58 -71.00 6.21
C GLU A 315 0.24 -69.70 6.24
N GLU A 316 1.28 -69.58 5.41
CA GLU A 316 2.06 -68.34 5.27
C GLU A 316 1.22 -67.22 4.65
N ASN A 317 0.40 -67.51 3.64
CA ASN A 317 -0.56 -66.54 3.09
C ASN A 317 -1.66 -66.15 4.10
N ARG A 318 -2.10 -67.08 4.95
CA ARG A 318 -3.05 -66.79 6.02
C ARG A 318 -2.43 -65.92 7.12
N LYS A 319 -1.17 -66.19 7.50
CA LYS A 319 -0.40 -65.38 8.45
C LYS A 319 -0.04 -64.00 7.88
N LEU A 320 0.31 -63.90 6.61
CA LEU A 320 0.57 -62.63 5.94
C LEU A 320 -0.71 -61.80 5.79
N ARG A 321 -1.87 -62.43 5.53
CA ARG A 321 -3.17 -61.75 5.56
C ARG A 321 -3.58 -61.31 6.96
N ALA A 322 -3.29 -62.10 8.00
CA ALA A 322 -3.53 -61.70 9.39
C ALA A 322 -2.58 -60.57 9.84
N ALA A 323 -1.32 -60.59 9.42
CA ALA A 323 -0.33 -59.56 9.70
C ALA A 323 -0.60 -58.25 8.93
N LEU A 324 -1.13 -58.33 7.70
CA LEU A 324 -1.61 -57.16 6.96
C LEU A 324 -2.90 -56.59 7.59
N SER A 325 -3.81 -57.45 8.05
CA SER A 325 -5.04 -57.01 8.73
C SER A 325 -4.83 -56.42 10.13
N GLN A 326 -3.69 -56.68 10.78
CA GLN A 326 -3.30 -56.07 12.07
C GLN A 326 -2.45 -54.80 11.91
N LYS A 327 -1.94 -54.49 10.71
CA LYS A 327 -1.09 -53.31 10.46
C LYS A 327 -1.84 -52.11 9.85
N ASP A 328 -3.11 -52.29 9.48
CA ASP A 328 -3.96 -51.26 8.86
C ASP A 328 -5.06 -50.72 9.79
N ALA A 329 -4.90 -50.84 11.11
CA ALA A 329 -5.89 -50.36 12.07
C ALA A 329 -5.29 -49.72 13.33
N ASP A 330 -4.42 -48.72 13.16
CA ASP A 330 -4.20 -47.71 14.21
C ASP A 330 -3.77 -46.34 13.62
N PRO A 331 -4.72 -45.43 13.33
CA PRO A 331 -4.41 -44.09 12.84
C PRO A 331 -3.76 -43.16 13.89
N SER A 332 -3.65 -43.60 15.15
CA SER A 332 -3.12 -42.78 16.26
C SER A 332 -1.59 -42.83 16.36
N GLY A 333 -0.96 -44.00 16.16
CA GLY A 333 0.51 -44.14 16.27
C GLY A 333 1.27 -43.50 15.10
N ASP A 334 0.65 -43.46 13.93
CA ASP A 334 1.23 -42.84 12.73
C ASP A 334 1.27 -41.31 12.82
N ALA A 335 0.36 -40.71 13.61
CA ALA A 335 0.38 -39.28 13.91
C ALA A 335 1.47 -38.91 14.92
N GLU A 336 1.62 -39.69 15.99
CA GLU A 336 2.66 -39.49 17.02
C GLU A 336 4.07 -39.68 16.44
N LEU A 337 4.28 -40.68 15.58
CA LEU A 337 5.56 -40.88 14.90
C LEU A 337 5.86 -39.75 13.91
N ARG A 338 4.87 -39.24 13.17
CA ARG A 338 5.06 -38.08 12.28
C ARG A 338 5.39 -36.82 13.09
N GLU A 339 4.79 -36.65 14.26
CA GLU A 339 5.09 -35.53 15.15
C GLU A 339 6.50 -35.62 15.72
N GLN A 340 6.94 -36.79 16.17
CA GLN A 340 8.31 -37.04 16.66
C GLN A 340 9.35 -36.86 15.56
N ILE A 341 9.09 -37.33 14.34
CA ILE A 341 9.98 -37.16 13.19
C ILE A 341 10.07 -35.68 12.80
N ALA A 342 8.95 -34.95 12.80
CA ALA A 342 8.95 -33.51 12.52
C ALA A 342 9.69 -32.70 13.60
N ALA A 343 9.58 -33.08 14.87
CA ALA A 343 10.31 -32.45 15.97
C ALA A 343 11.83 -32.70 15.87
N LEU A 344 12.24 -33.95 15.61
CA LEU A 344 13.65 -34.31 15.45
C LEU A 344 14.27 -33.64 14.22
N ALA A 345 13.53 -33.57 13.10
CA ALA A 345 13.98 -32.88 11.90
C ALA A 345 14.17 -31.38 12.13
N ALA A 346 13.27 -30.73 12.89
CA ALA A 346 13.44 -29.32 13.25
C ALA A 346 14.66 -29.09 14.14
N GLU A 347 14.92 -29.96 15.11
CA GLU A 347 16.10 -29.89 15.99
C GLU A 347 17.41 -30.04 15.21
N VAL A 348 17.50 -31.03 14.32
CA VAL A 348 18.67 -31.22 13.45
C VAL A 348 18.92 -29.98 12.58
N VAL A 349 17.87 -29.41 11.98
CA VAL A 349 17.98 -28.20 11.15
C VAL A 349 18.43 -26.98 11.98
N THR A 350 17.97 -26.85 13.23
CA THR A 350 18.45 -25.77 14.12
C THR A 350 19.92 -25.93 14.50
N ILE A 351 20.38 -27.16 14.76
CA ILE A 351 21.77 -27.46 15.10
C ILE A 351 22.68 -27.23 13.89
N THR A 352 22.26 -27.65 12.69
CA THR A 352 23.05 -27.41 11.46
C THR A 352 23.10 -25.92 11.11
N ALA A 353 22.00 -25.18 11.26
CA ALA A 353 21.99 -23.73 11.07
C ALA A 353 22.89 -22.99 12.08
N ALA A 354 22.99 -23.48 13.32
CA ALA A 354 23.90 -22.93 14.33
C ALA A 354 25.38 -23.24 14.03
N LEU A 355 25.68 -24.42 13.46
CA LEU A 355 27.03 -24.82 13.06
C LEU A 355 27.52 -24.11 11.79
N GLU A 356 26.63 -23.82 10.84
CA GLU A 356 26.97 -23.14 9.58
C GLU A 356 27.07 -21.61 9.71
N GLY A 357 26.60 -21.03 10.82
CA GLY A 357 26.72 -19.60 11.09
C GLY A 357 25.71 -18.72 10.31
N PRO A 358 25.82 -17.37 10.43
CA PRO A 358 24.80 -16.43 9.96
C PRO A 358 24.64 -16.34 8.43
N GLU A 359 25.52 -16.97 7.64
CA GLU A 359 25.44 -16.99 6.17
C GLU A 359 24.87 -18.31 5.59
N SER A 360 24.26 -19.16 6.41
CA SER A 360 23.70 -20.43 5.89
C SER A 360 22.45 -20.19 5.01
N PRO A 361 22.35 -20.85 3.83
CA PRO A 361 21.20 -20.76 2.93
C PRO A 361 19.90 -21.33 3.54
N ILE A 362 20.03 -22.05 4.67
CA ILE A 362 18.93 -22.59 5.45
C ILE A 362 18.15 -21.47 6.15
N ILE A 363 18.84 -20.42 6.65
CA ILE A 363 18.19 -19.27 7.30
C ILE A 363 17.36 -18.50 6.26
N SER A 364 17.88 -18.28 5.06
CA SER A 364 17.12 -17.62 3.99
C SER A 364 15.91 -18.44 3.56
N ALA A 365 16.02 -19.78 3.53
CA ALA A 365 14.89 -20.65 3.19
C ALA A 365 13.76 -20.56 4.24
N ILE A 366 14.10 -20.57 5.53
CA ILE A 366 13.13 -20.48 6.65
C ILE A 366 12.44 -19.10 6.70
N GLU A 367 13.15 -18.03 6.33
CA GLU A 367 12.58 -16.66 6.28
C GLU A 367 11.75 -16.42 5.02
N SER A 368 12.03 -17.14 3.92
CA SER A 368 11.35 -16.97 2.64
C SER A 368 9.97 -17.62 2.52
N GLU A 369 9.59 -18.55 3.42
CA GLU A 369 8.25 -19.14 3.39
C GLU A 369 7.19 -18.20 4.01
N VAL A 370 6.40 -17.60 3.12
CA VAL A 370 5.15 -16.88 3.38
C VAL A 370 3.98 -17.86 3.32
N ALA A 371 3.24 -17.94 4.44
CA ALA A 371 1.89 -18.47 4.63
C ALA A 371 1.28 -19.33 3.50
N GLN A 372 1.18 -20.65 3.74
CA GLN A 372 0.22 -21.51 3.04
C GLN A 372 -0.77 -22.14 4.03
N ASP A 373 -2.05 -21.94 3.71
CA ASP A 373 -3.31 -22.54 4.18
C ASP A 373 -3.62 -22.69 5.70
N PRO A 374 -4.67 -22.02 6.22
CA PRO A 374 -5.15 -22.18 7.60
C PRO A 374 -5.90 -23.50 7.90
N GLN A 375 -5.85 -24.51 7.01
CA GLN A 375 -6.63 -25.76 7.16
C GLN A 375 -5.79 -27.03 7.36
N ALA A 376 -4.47 -26.95 7.46
CA ALA A 376 -3.65 -28.05 7.95
C ALA A 376 -3.45 -27.89 9.47
N ALA A 377 -4.15 -28.67 10.29
CA ALA A 377 -4.05 -28.65 11.75
C ALA A 377 -2.69 -29.17 12.31
N SER A 378 -1.61 -29.09 11.54
CA SER A 378 -0.26 -29.50 11.92
C SER A 378 0.74 -28.38 11.66
N VAL A 379 1.32 -27.84 12.73
CA VAL A 379 2.34 -26.76 12.72
C VAL A 379 3.44 -27.04 11.69
N SER A 380 3.76 -26.07 10.83
CA SER A 380 4.80 -26.24 9.81
C SER A 380 6.19 -26.47 10.42
N LEU A 381 7.06 -27.21 9.73
CA LEU A 381 8.46 -27.43 10.15
C LEU A 381 9.20 -26.09 10.33
N ALA A 382 8.95 -25.13 9.43
CA ALA A 382 9.56 -23.80 9.48
C ALA A 382 9.12 -23.00 10.72
N GLU A 383 7.85 -23.12 11.12
CA GLU A 383 7.31 -22.49 12.34
C GLU A 383 7.91 -23.12 13.60
N ARG A 384 8.09 -24.45 13.63
CA ARG A 384 8.76 -25.15 14.74
C ARG A 384 10.23 -24.75 14.87
N VAL A 385 10.94 -24.64 13.75
CA VAL A 385 12.33 -24.18 13.72
C VAL A 385 12.44 -22.72 14.21
N LYS A 386 11.51 -21.84 13.81
CA LYS A 386 11.43 -20.46 14.33
C LYS A 386 11.12 -20.42 15.84
N ALA A 387 10.21 -21.25 16.32
CA ALA A 387 9.85 -21.34 17.73
C ALA A 387 11.02 -21.84 18.61
N LEU A 388 11.74 -22.88 18.15
CA LEU A 388 12.93 -23.39 18.84
C LEU A 388 14.05 -22.34 18.87
N ARG A 389 14.32 -21.64 17.75
CA ARG A 389 15.33 -20.56 17.74
C ARG A 389 14.98 -19.41 18.70
N ARG A 390 13.70 -19.04 18.82
CA ARG A 390 13.24 -18.05 19.81
C ARG A 390 13.42 -18.53 21.25
N ALA A 391 13.24 -19.82 21.51
CA ALA A 391 13.45 -20.40 22.84
C ALA A 391 14.93 -20.57 23.20
N THR A 392 15.81 -20.75 22.21
CA THR A 392 17.27 -20.90 22.41
C THR A 392 18.06 -19.59 22.24
N ALA A 393 17.43 -18.51 21.78
CA ALA A 393 18.06 -17.19 21.72
C ALA A 393 18.19 -16.63 23.15
N PRO A 394 19.39 -16.23 23.59
CA PRO A 394 19.52 -15.50 24.84
C PRO A 394 18.70 -14.21 24.73
N ALA A 395 17.87 -13.95 25.74
CA ALA A 395 17.18 -12.67 25.85
C ALA A 395 18.22 -11.57 26.08
N GLU A 396 18.49 -10.80 25.03
CA GLU A 396 19.26 -9.54 25.07
C GLU A 396 18.34 -8.37 24.74
#